data_AF-A0A959A334-F1
#
_entry.id   AF-A0A959A334-F1
#
_cell.length_a   1.000
_cell.length_b   1.000
_cell.length_c   1.000
_cell.angle_alpha   90.00
_cell.angle_beta   90.00
_cell.angle_gamma   90.00
#
_symmetry.space_group_name_H-M   'P 1'
#
loop_
_entity.id
_entity.type
_entity.pdbx_description
1 polymer ?
#
loop_
_entity_poly.entity_id
_entity_poly.type
_entity_poly.pdbx_seq_one_letter_code
_entity_poly.pdbx_strand_id
1 'polypeptide(L)'
;PTKVDFFFDQGRSNLKYSERRSKRGKEFEAFIAEKNVTRTVTITGTHSPEGTERINSKLSEDRATVIEKYYRQQMDKYDYKGAADSIKFILKPIVDDWNGLKTALADYDGVSADQKSEILNIVNGPGEFEAKEKALQKLGSYKKMFKDLYPGLRSAKTEILTVKDKKTDAEISVLAKEIVAGTASKDTLSSEELLYAATLTPDLKEKEGIYKAAVAKDDSWNAHANLGAVYVAMAQEDPSKAAEYAGMAETQIDIANNKQESAAAYTSEASVYAIQGNLAKAKDAASKAASLSPDNDTNEGLKGVQGYLAIRTADYSSAVSALSGSKQTAENAFNKGLAYLLNKDYDNALSSFGDAISMKKDYADAYYASAVAEARKGNADKVIENLKEAINLNADLKSEAINDLEFQSYVANAGFTALLK
;
A
#
# COMPACT_ATOMS: atom_id res chain seq x y z
N PRO A 1 -12.32 15.09 -1.81
CA PRO A 1 -13.47 15.84 -2.38
C PRO A 1 -13.15 16.35 -3.79
N THR A 2 -14.00 16.03 -4.76
CA THR A 2 -13.90 16.62 -6.11
C THR A 2 -14.39 18.06 -6.05
N LYS A 3 -13.63 19.00 -6.64
CA LYS A 3 -13.95 20.43 -6.63
C LYS A 3 -14.04 20.97 -8.04
N VAL A 4 -15.14 21.66 -8.34
CA VAL A 4 -15.33 22.39 -9.60
C VAL A 4 -15.92 23.76 -9.34
N ASP A 5 -15.31 24.77 -9.93
CA ASP A 5 -15.71 26.17 -9.81
C ASP A 5 -16.43 26.64 -11.08
N PHE A 6 -17.56 27.32 -10.91
CA PHE A 6 -18.35 27.92 -11.98
C PHE A 6 -18.39 29.44 -11.82
N PHE A 7 -18.27 30.17 -12.92
CA PHE A 7 -18.25 31.65 -12.91
C PHE A 7 -19.48 32.27 -13.59
N PHE A 8 -19.83 33.48 -13.13
CA PHE A 8 -21.04 34.19 -13.51
C PHE A 8 -20.76 35.63 -13.97
N ASP A 9 -21.68 36.16 -14.75
CA ASP A 9 -21.67 37.57 -15.11
C ASP A 9 -21.99 38.47 -13.93
N GLN A 10 -21.56 39.73 -14.06
CA GLN A 10 -21.91 40.80 -13.14
C GLN A 10 -23.43 40.86 -12.93
N GLY A 11 -23.85 40.90 -11.66
CA GLY A 11 -25.26 41.07 -11.30
C GLY A 11 -26.18 39.93 -11.76
N ARG A 12 -25.63 38.78 -12.16
CA ARG A 12 -26.40 37.66 -12.73
C ARG A 12 -26.09 36.34 -12.03
N SER A 13 -27.10 35.47 -11.99
CA SER A 13 -27.03 34.10 -11.47
C SER A 13 -27.21 33.03 -12.54
N ASN A 14 -27.47 33.41 -13.81
CA ASN A 14 -27.64 32.43 -14.88
C ASN A 14 -26.31 31.80 -15.30
N LEU A 15 -26.22 30.47 -15.23
CA LEU A 15 -25.05 29.72 -15.70
C LEU A 15 -25.01 29.69 -17.23
N LYS A 16 -23.98 30.30 -17.82
CA LYS A 16 -23.81 30.41 -19.27
C LYS A 16 -23.58 29.06 -19.95
N TYR A 17 -24.03 28.96 -21.20
CA TYR A 17 -23.69 27.83 -22.07
C TYR A 17 -22.17 27.67 -22.27
N SER A 18 -21.43 28.78 -22.42
CA SER A 18 -19.97 28.75 -22.54
C SER A 18 -19.28 28.16 -21.32
N GLU A 19 -19.83 28.38 -20.12
CA GLU A 19 -19.27 27.84 -18.87
C GLU A 19 -19.49 26.33 -18.79
N ARG A 20 -20.69 25.85 -19.17
CA ARG A 20 -20.99 24.41 -19.25
C ARG A 20 -20.09 23.67 -20.23
N ARG A 21 -19.67 24.33 -21.32
CA ARG A 21 -18.80 23.78 -22.36
C ARG A 21 -17.30 23.97 -22.10
N SER A 22 -16.94 24.70 -21.04
CA SER A 22 -15.56 24.92 -20.64
C SER A 22 -14.89 23.59 -20.23
N LYS A 23 -13.55 23.60 -20.09
CA LYS A 23 -12.81 22.44 -19.56
C LYS A 23 -13.39 21.96 -18.22
N ARG A 24 -13.64 22.89 -17.28
CA ARG A 24 -14.26 22.61 -15.98
C ARG A 24 -15.65 22.02 -16.09
N GLY A 25 -16.47 22.56 -16.99
CA GLY A 25 -17.82 22.06 -17.24
C GLY A 25 -17.83 20.61 -17.76
N LYS A 26 -16.87 20.26 -18.62
CA LYS A 26 -16.68 18.89 -19.12
C LYS A 26 -16.14 17.94 -18.04
N GLU A 27 -15.19 18.39 -17.23
CA GLU A 27 -14.67 17.61 -16.08
C GLU A 27 -15.79 17.29 -15.09
N PHE A 28 -16.63 18.28 -14.79
CA PHE A 28 -17.81 18.07 -13.96
C PHE A 28 -18.79 17.08 -14.59
N GLU A 29 -19.10 17.22 -15.88
CA GLU A 29 -19.98 16.30 -16.58
C GLU A 29 -19.45 14.87 -16.58
N ALA A 30 -18.14 14.67 -16.81
CA ALA A 30 -17.49 13.37 -16.75
C ALA A 30 -17.57 12.75 -15.36
N PHE A 31 -17.31 13.53 -14.31
CA PHE A 31 -17.46 13.08 -12.93
C PHE A 31 -18.88 12.57 -12.63
N ILE A 32 -19.91 13.26 -13.14
CA ILE A 32 -21.30 12.79 -13.00
C ILE A 32 -21.54 11.54 -13.86
N ALA A 33 -20.99 11.45 -15.06
CA ALA A 33 -21.13 10.27 -15.93
C ALA A 33 -20.57 8.99 -15.28
N GLU A 34 -19.56 9.09 -14.42
CA GLU A 34 -18.95 7.98 -13.69
C GLU A 34 -19.84 7.36 -12.60
N LYS A 35 -20.97 7.98 -12.25
CA LYS A 35 -21.92 7.44 -11.25
C LYS A 35 -21.31 7.20 -9.87
N ASN A 36 -20.35 8.03 -9.48
CA ASN A 36 -19.73 7.97 -8.16
C ASN A 36 -20.78 8.05 -7.03
N VAL A 37 -20.76 7.10 -6.09
CA VAL A 37 -21.66 7.12 -4.92
C VAL A 37 -21.39 8.41 -4.14
N THR A 38 -22.32 9.35 -4.17
CA THR A 38 -22.12 10.70 -3.63
C THR A 38 -22.93 10.88 -2.37
N ARG A 39 -22.28 11.26 -1.26
CA ARG A 39 -22.96 11.50 0.02
C ARG A 39 -23.45 12.93 0.14
N THR A 40 -22.59 13.88 -0.23
CA THR A 40 -22.86 15.31 0.00
C THR A 40 -22.25 16.16 -1.08
N VAL A 41 -23.01 17.12 -1.57
CA VAL A 41 -22.54 18.17 -2.49
C VAL A 41 -22.73 19.50 -1.78
N THR A 42 -21.63 20.12 -1.36
CA THR A 42 -21.68 21.49 -0.83
C THR A 42 -21.46 22.45 -1.99
N ILE A 43 -22.34 23.44 -2.14
CA ILE A 43 -22.25 24.46 -3.17
C ILE A 43 -22.16 25.82 -2.49
N THR A 44 -20.98 26.41 -2.55
CA THR A 44 -20.71 27.73 -1.98
C THR A 44 -20.90 28.78 -3.05
N GLY A 45 -22.03 29.48 -3.02
CA GLY A 45 -22.28 30.63 -3.88
C GLY A 45 -21.57 31.86 -3.35
N THR A 46 -21.05 32.69 -4.26
CA THR A 46 -20.40 33.96 -3.91
C THR A 46 -20.87 35.07 -4.81
N HIS A 47 -20.78 36.30 -4.28
CA HIS A 47 -20.84 37.51 -5.07
C HIS A 47 -19.49 38.22 -5.05
N SER A 48 -19.27 39.06 -6.05
CA SER A 48 -18.18 40.03 -6.01
C SER A 48 -18.65 41.27 -5.23
N PRO A 49 -17.73 42.13 -4.75
CA PRO A 49 -18.10 43.20 -3.82
C PRO A 49 -19.12 44.20 -4.34
N GLU A 50 -19.25 44.37 -5.65
CA GLU A 50 -20.17 45.35 -6.22
C GLU A 50 -21.65 44.99 -6.03
N GLY A 51 -22.47 46.03 -5.86
CA GLY A 51 -23.92 45.89 -5.70
C GLY A 51 -24.38 46.02 -4.24
N THR A 52 -25.68 46.20 -4.04
CA THR A 52 -26.25 46.34 -2.69
C THR A 52 -26.35 45.00 -1.98
N GLU A 53 -26.31 44.98 -0.66
CA GLU A 53 -26.44 43.77 0.18
C GLU A 53 -27.67 42.93 -0.21
N ARG A 54 -28.83 43.57 -0.40
CA ARG A 54 -30.08 42.88 -0.82
C ARG A 54 -29.94 42.13 -2.15
N ILE A 55 -29.15 42.66 -3.07
CA ILE A 55 -28.90 42.05 -4.38
C ILE A 55 -27.85 40.94 -4.23
N ASN A 56 -26.80 41.20 -3.47
CA ASN A 56 -25.67 40.30 -3.31
C ASN A 56 -26.03 39.03 -2.53
N SER A 57 -26.81 39.17 -1.46
CA SER A 57 -27.40 38.03 -0.73
C SER A 57 -28.20 37.13 -1.66
N LYS A 58 -29.10 37.72 -2.45
CA LYS A 58 -29.92 36.98 -3.42
C LYS A 58 -29.07 36.33 -4.52
N LEU A 59 -28.08 37.03 -5.06
CA LEU A 59 -27.18 36.50 -6.09
C LEU A 59 -26.36 35.31 -5.61
N SER A 60 -25.85 35.37 -4.38
CA SER A 60 -25.06 34.31 -3.78
C SER A 60 -25.87 33.02 -3.65
N GLU A 61 -27.10 33.13 -3.12
CA GLU A 61 -28.05 32.02 -3.00
C GLU A 61 -28.48 31.49 -4.37
N ASP A 62 -28.87 32.38 -5.29
CA ASP A 62 -29.36 32.00 -6.61
C ASP A 62 -28.28 31.30 -7.44
N ARG A 63 -27.01 31.73 -7.34
CA ARG A 63 -25.89 31.08 -8.02
C ARG A 63 -25.68 29.66 -7.51
N ALA A 64 -25.72 29.45 -6.19
CA ALA A 64 -25.62 28.11 -5.61
C ALA A 64 -26.78 27.22 -6.08
N THR A 65 -28.00 27.76 -6.08
CA THR A 65 -29.22 27.09 -6.54
C THR A 65 -29.15 26.70 -8.03
N VAL A 66 -28.61 27.58 -8.88
CA VAL A 66 -28.44 27.31 -10.32
C VAL A 66 -27.44 26.18 -10.55
N ILE A 67 -26.36 26.09 -9.78
CA ILE A 67 -25.41 24.97 -9.88
C ILE A 67 -26.03 23.66 -9.35
N GLU A 68 -26.81 23.69 -8.27
CA GLU A 68 -27.57 22.50 -7.84
C GLU A 68 -28.48 21.99 -8.96
N LYS A 69 -29.27 22.89 -9.56
CA LYS A 69 -30.16 22.52 -10.66
C LYS A 69 -29.39 21.96 -11.85
N TYR A 70 -28.24 22.54 -12.18
CA TYR A 70 -27.37 22.02 -13.22
C TYR A 70 -26.83 20.63 -12.89
N TYR A 71 -26.40 20.40 -11.65
CA TYR A 71 -25.96 19.09 -11.15
C TYR A 71 -27.06 18.05 -11.33
N ARG A 72 -28.29 18.34 -10.84
CA ARG A 72 -29.45 17.44 -10.97
C ARG A 72 -29.78 17.14 -12.42
N GLN A 73 -29.75 18.15 -13.29
CA GLN A 73 -29.94 17.97 -14.73
C GLN A 73 -28.90 17.03 -15.35
N GLN A 74 -27.63 17.08 -14.91
CA GLN A 74 -26.62 16.13 -15.38
C GLN A 74 -26.88 14.72 -14.85
N MET A 75 -27.32 14.56 -13.61
CA MET A 75 -27.71 13.25 -13.06
C MET A 75 -28.86 12.62 -13.85
N ASP A 76 -29.90 13.40 -14.18
CA ASP A 76 -31.03 12.94 -14.98
C ASP A 76 -30.58 12.47 -16.36
N LYS A 77 -29.63 13.18 -16.98
CA LYS A 77 -29.06 12.81 -18.29
C LYS A 77 -28.38 11.44 -18.26
N TYR A 78 -27.77 11.06 -17.15
CA TYR A 78 -27.03 9.80 -17.00
C TYR A 78 -27.83 8.69 -16.29
N ASP A 79 -29.14 8.86 -16.08
CA ASP A 79 -30.04 7.86 -15.48
C ASP A 79 -29.59 7.42 -14.07
N TYR A 80 -29.45 8.40 -13.17
CA TYR A 80 -29.26 8.18 -11.73
C TYR A 80 -30.60 7.77 -11.07
N LYS A 81 -31.14 6.60 -11.43
CA LYS A 81 -32.41 6.08 -10.88
C LYS A 81 -32.38 6.05 -9.35
N GLY A 82 -33.15 6.91 -8.69
CA GLY A 82 -33.32 6.96 -7.21
C GLY A 82 -32.10 7.38 -6.38
N ALA A 83 -30.88 7.29 -6.93
CA ALA A 83 -29.65 7.69 -6.23
C ALA A 83 -29.55 9.20 -6.01
N ALA A 84 -30.11 10.01 -6.91
CA ALA A 84 -30.10 11.47 -6.82
C ALA A 84 -30.79 11.99 -5.54
N ASP A 85 -31.81 11.29 -5.04
CA ASP A 85 -32.56 11.68 -3.83
C ASP A 85 -31.79 11.39 -2.53
N SER A 86 -30.82 10.48 -2.59
CA SER A 86 -29.95 10.15 -1.45
C SER A 86 -28.81 11.17 -1.23
N ILE A 87 -28.55 12.03 -2.22
CA ILE A 87 -27.48 13.03 -2.15
C ILE A 87 -27.94 14.24 -1.35
N LYS A 88 -27.23 14.54 -0.26
CA LYS A 88 -27.47 15.77 0.52
C LYS A 88 -26.82 16.97 -0.17
N PHE A 89 -27.62 17.86 -0.73
CA PHE A 89 -27.15 19.17 -1.21
C PHE A 89 -27.13 20.19 -0.06
N ILE A 90 -26.03 20.91 0.08
CA ILE A 90 -25.85 21.96 1.08
C ILE A 90 -25.48 23.24 0.35
N LEU A 91 -26.40 24.20 0.28
CA LEU A 91 -26.15 25.51 -0.30
C LEU A 91 -25.57 26.44 0.78
N LYS A 92 -24.43 27.06 0.49
CA LYS A 92 -23.75 28.01 1.39
C LYS A 92 -23.58 29.35 0.68
N PRO A 93 -24.57 30.24 0.73
CA PRO A 93 -24.39 31.59 0.22
C PRO A 93 -23.43 32.35 1.13
N ILE A 94 -22.35 32.89 0.55
CA ILE A 94 -21.49 33.86 1.22
C ILE A 94 -21.96 35.26 0.84
N VAL A 95 -22.22 36.09 1.85
CA VAL A 95 -22.71 37.47 1.72
C VAL A 95 -21.79 38.38 2.51
N ASP A 96 -21.50 39.55 1.95
CA ASP A 96 -20.74 40.63 2.58
C ASP A 96 -19.37 40.21 3.15
N ASP A 97 -18.70 39.34 2.38
CA ASP A 97 -17.40 38.78 2.75
C ASP A 97 -16.28 39.34 1.88
N TRP A 98 -15.22 39.81 2.54
CA TRP A 98 -14.03 40.35 1.86
C TRP A 98 -12.94 39.30 1.65
N ASN A 99 -13.06 38.08 2.20
CA ASN A 99 -11.97 37.10 2.18
C ASN A 99 -11.65 36.68 0.75
N GLY A 100 -12.67 36.47 -0.09
CA GLY A 100 -12.47 36.19 -1.52
C GLY A 100 -11.62 37.27 -2.22
N LEU A 101 -11.94 38.55 -1.99
CA LEU A 101 -11.16 39.66 -2.55
C LEU A 101 -9.75 39.71 -1.98
N LYS A 102 -9.58 39.51 -0.65
CA LYS A 102 -8.26 39.52 0.01
C LYS A 102 -7.34 38.43 -0.56
N THR A 103 -7.85 37.22 -0.71
CA THR A 103 -7.11 36.11 -1.32
C THR A 103 -6.75 36.42 -2.77
N ALA A 104 -7.71 36.88 -3.58
CA ALA A 104 -7.45 37.22 -4.97
C ALA A 104 -6.44 38.38 -5.13
N LEU A 105 -6.46 39.36 -4.22
CA LEU A 105 -5.56 40.51 -4.23
C LEU A 105 -4.12 40.15 -3.84
N ALA A 106 -3.94 39.19 -2.92
CA ALA A 106 -2.62 38.76 -2.47
C ALA A 106 -1.75 38.32 -3.66
N ASP A 107 -2.31 37.49 -4.52
CA ASP A 107 -1.63 36.88 -5.67
C ASP A 107 -1.69 37.75 -6.95
N TYR A 108 -2.25 38.95 -6.88
CA TYR A 108 -2.49 39.77 -8.06
C TYR A 108 -1.39 40.81 -8.33
N ASP A 109 -0.68 40.65 -9.44
CA ASP A 109 0.42 41.57 -9.82
C ASP A 109 -0.05 42.83 -10.57
N GLY A 110 -1.36 42.99 -10.77
CA GLY A 110 -1.87 44.13 -11.53
C GLY A 110 -1.87 45.46 -10.76
N VAL A 111 -1.59 45.48 -9.46
CA VAL A 111 -1.52 46.70 -8.65
C VAL A 111 -0.24 46.70 -7.81
N SER A 112 0.27 47.88 -7.47
CA SER A 112 1.47 48.00 -6.64
C SER A 112 1.23 47.54 -5.20
N ALA A 113 2.30 47.26 -4.45
CA ALA A 113 2.21 46.92 -3.03
C ALA A 113 1.52 48.02 -2.20
N ASP A 114 1.76 49.29 -2.52
CA ASP A 114 1.09 50.43 -1.87
C ASP A 114 -0.42 50.43 -2.17
N GLN A 115 -0.80 50.17 -3.42
CA GLN A 115 -2.21 50.05 -3.80
C GLN A 115 -2.88 48.85 -3.12
N LYS A 116 -2.20 47.70 -3.01
CA LYS A 116 -2.71 46.55 -2.23
C LYS A 116 -2.95 46.94 -0.78
N SER A 117 -2.01 47.65 -0.17
CA SER A 117 -2.11 48.10 1.22
C SER A 117 -3.27 49.08 1.42
N GLU A 118 -3.46 50.02 0.50
CA GLU A 118 -4.60 50.96 0.50
C GLU A 118 -5.95 50.22 0.43
N ILE A 119 -6.07 49.24 -0.48
CA ILE A 119 -7.27 48.40 -0.60
C ILE A 119 -7.52 47.62 0.69
N LEU A 120 -6.48 46.99 1.25
CA LEU A 120 -6.57 46.19 2.48
C LEU A 120 -6.98 47.05 3.67
N ASN A 121 -6.48 48.28 3.78
CA ASN A 121 -6.86 49.22 4.82
C ASN A 121 -8.34 49.57 4.76
N ILE A 122 -8.91 49.74 3.57
CA ILE A 122 -10.35 50.00 3.40
C ILE A 122 -11.18 48.79 3.83
N VAL A 123 -10.85 47.58 3.36
CA VAL A 123 -11.68 46.39 3.66
C VAL A 123 -11.55 45.92 5.11
N ASN A 124 -10.39 46.13 5.74
CA ASN A 124 -10.13 45.80 7.15
C ASN A 124 -10.55 46.92 8.12
N GLY A 125 -10.74 48.14 7.63
CA GLY A 125 -11.14 49.30 8.44
C GLY A 125 -12.58 49.19 8.97
N PRO A 126 -13.04 50.16 9.78
CA PRO A 126 -14.42 50.21 10.26
C PRO A 126 -15.40 50.57 9.13
N GLY A 127 -16.68 50.24 9.33
CA GLY A 127 -17.79 50.62 8.43
C GLY A 127 -18.45 49.44 7.72
N GLU A 128 -19.65 49.71 7.20
CA GLU A 128 -20.49 48.75 6.49
C GLU A 128 -19.89 48.33 5.14
N PHE A 129 -20.27 47.14 4.67
CA PHE A 129 -19.77 46.54 3.42
C PHE A 129 -19.95 47.48 2.22
N GLU A 130 -21.15 48.03 2.02
CA GLU A 130 -21.43 48.95 0.91
C GLU A 130 -20.64 50.26 0.99
N ALA A 131 -20.37 50.76 2.20
CA ALA A 131 -19.59 51.98 2.39
C ALA A 131 -18.12 51.76 2.01
N LYS A 132 -17.57 50.60 2.38
CA LYS A 132 -16.22 50.17 1.98
C LYS A 132 -16.13 49.94 0.48
N GLU A 133 -17.13 49.34 -0.14
CA GLU A 133 -17.17 49.16 -1.60
C GLU A 133 -17.19 50.52 -2.35
N LYS A 134 -18.01 51.47 -1.89
CA LYS A 134 -18.00 52.85 -2.42
C LYS A 134 -16.66 53.56 -2.21
N ALA A 135 -15.93 53.27 -1.14
CA ALA A 135 -14.59 53.79 -0.94
C ALA A 135 -13.60 53.16 -1.94
N LEU A 136 -13.68 51.84 -2.16
CA LEU A 136 -12.87 51.16 -3.18
C LEU A 136 -13.12 51.74 -4.58
N GLN A 137 -14.37 52.05 -4.94
CA GLN A 137 -14.72 52.65 -6.25
C GLN A 137 -14.01 53.97 -6.55
N LYS A 138 -13.58 54.70 -5.52
CA LYS A 138 -12.87 55.98 -5.67
C LYS A 138 -11.37 55.82 -5.96
N LEU A 139 -10.82 54.62 -5.77
CA LEU A 139 -9.41 54.35 -6.00
C LEU A 139 -9.09 54.29 -7.49
N GLY A 140 -7.92 54.81 -7.89
CA GLY A 140 -7.42 54.67 -9.26
C GLY A 140 -7.20 53.21 -9.69
N SER A 141 -6.97 52.31 -8.74
CA SER A 141 -6.80 50.86 -8.95
C SER A 141 -8.12 50.11 -9.21
N TYR A 142 -9.28 50.71 -8.87
CA TYR A 142 -10.57 50.03 -8.90
C TYR A 142 -10.93 49.46 -10.26
N LYS A 143 -10.78 50.25 -11.32
CA LYS A 143 -11.12 49.83 -12.69
C LYS A 143 -10.36 48.57 -13.11
N LYS A 144 -9.12 48.43 -12.64
CA LYS A 144 -8.27 47.27 -12.95
C LYS A 144 -8.70 46.04 -12.14
N MET A 145 -8.91 46.19 -10.83
CA MET A 145 -9.44 45.11 -9.99
C MET A 145 -10.81 44.63 -10.45
N PHE A 146 -11.69 45.56 -10.80
CA PHE A 146 -13.04 45.26 -11.28
C PHE A 146 -13.01 44.45 -12.58
N LYS A 147 -12.03 44.73 -13.45
CA LYS A 147 -11.85 43.98 -14.69
C LYS A 147 -11.20 42.61 -14.46
N ASP A 148 -10.16 42.56 -13.63
CA ASP A 148 -9.26 41.41 -13.59
C ASP A 148 -9.60 40.44 -12.44
N LEU A 149 -10.07 40.93 -11.29
CA LEU A 149 -10.33 40.12 -10.09
C LEU A 149 -11.80 39.76 -9.92
N TYR A 150 -12.69 40.75 -10.10
CA TYR A 150 -14.10 40.59 -9.77
C TYR A 150 -14.80 39.47 -10.57
N PRO A 151 -14.47 39.19 -11.85
CA PRO A 151 -15.00 38.03 -12.55
C PRO A 151 -14.75 36.70 -11.84
N GLY A 152 -13.58 36.54 -11.20
CA GLY A 152 -13.22 35.34 -10.44
C GLY A 152 -13.95 35.23 -9.09
N LEU A 153 -14.47 36.34 -8.56
CA LEU A 153 -15.25 36.36 -7.32
C LEU A 153 -16.74 36.08 -7.55
N ARG A 154 -17.23 36.24 -8.78
CA ARG A 154 -18.60 35.92 -9.18
C ARG A 154 -18.72 34.42 -9.44
N SER A 155 -18.75 33.62 -8.38
CA SER A 155 -18.59 32.17 -8.52
C SER A 155 -19.62 31.35 -7.75
N ALA A 156 -19.70 30.07 -8.08
CA ALA A 156 -20.25 29.04 -7.23
C ALA A 156 -19.29 27.85 -7.25
N LYS A 157 -18.80 27.47 -6.07
CA LYS A 157 -17.78 26.43 -5.91
C LYS A 157 -18.40 25.17 -5.35
N THR A 158 -18.07 24.03 -5.93
CA THR A 158 -18.57 22.72 -5.48
C THR A 158 -17.53 21.98 -4.65
N GLU A 159 -17.99 21.32 -3.59
CA GLU A 159 -17.22 20.31 -2.86
C GLU A 159 -18.05 19.03 -2.78
N ILE A 160 -17.62 18.03 -3.55
CA ILE A 160 -18.34 16.77 -3.71
C ILE A 160 -17.65 15.69 -2.88
N LEU A 161 -18.39 15.12 -1.93
CA LEU A 161 -17.94 14.03 -1.07
C LEU A 161 -18.57 12.72 -1.56
N THR A 162 -17.73 11.84 -2.07
CA THR A 162 -18.10 10.49 -2.50
C THR A 162 -17.84 9.47 -1.40
N VAL A 163 -18.64 8.41 -1.39
CA VAL A 163 -18.40 7.19 -0.62
C VAL A 163 -17.68 6.24 -1.57
N LYS A 164 -16.50 5.76 -1.17
CA LYS A 164 -15.87 4.62 -1.84
C LYS A 164 -16.43 3.39 -1.13
N ASP A 165 -17.37 2.68 -1.75
CA ASP A 165 -17.86 1.41 -1.20
C ASP A 165 -16.66 0.48 -1.03
N LYS A 166 -16.39 0.09 0.22
CA LYS A 166 -15.28 -0.80 0.54
C LYS A 166 -15.74 -2.22 0.26
N LYS A 167 -15.14 -2.84 -0.75
CA LYS A 167 -15.33 -4.28 -1.00
C LYS A 167 -14.88 -5.06 0.22
N THR A 168 -15.66 -6.06 0.60
CA THR A 168 -15.30 -7.03 1.63
C THR A 168 -14.14 -7.91 1.16
N ASP A 169 -13.42 -8.54 2.08
CA ASP A 169 -12.33 -9.47 1.75
C ASP A 169 -12.83 -10.61 0.83
N ALA A 170 -14.06 -11.10 1.06
CA ALA A 170 -14.67 -12.12 0.22
C ALA A 170 -14.91 -11.63 -1.21
N GLU A 171 -15.44 -10.41 -1.39
CA GLU A 171 -15.63 -9.82 -2.72
C GLU A 171 -14.30 -9.58 -3.43
N ILE A 172 -13.28 -9.09 -2.70
CA ILE A 172 -11.93 -8.88 -3.24
C ILE A 172 -11.33 -10.22 -3.69
N SER A 173 -11.41 -11.27 -2.87
CA SER A 173 -10.90 -12.60 -3.21
C SER A 173 -11.61 -13.20 -4.43
N VAL A 174 -12.93 -13.09 -4.53
CA VAL A 174 -13.68 -13.59 -5.69
C VAL A 174 -13.27 -12.85 -6.96
N LEU A 175 -13.26 -11.51 -6.93
CA LEU A 175 -12.86 -10.71 -8.09
C LEU A 175 -11.41 -10.98 -8.50
N ALA A 176 -10.49 -11.12 -7.53
CA ALA A 176 -9.10 -11.46 -7.81
C ALA A 176 -8.97 -12.81 -8.53
N LYS A 177 -9.73 -13.83 -8.11
CA LYS A 177 -9.78 -15.13 -8.80
C LYS A 177 -10.32 -15.01 -10.22
N GLU A 178 -11.38 -14.23 -10.42
CA GLU A 178 -11.96 -13.99 -11.75
C GLU A 178 -10.98 -13.25 -12.68
N ILE A 179 -10.19 -12.32 -12.15
CA ILE A 179 -9.13 -11.62 -12.88
C ILE A 179 -8.02 -12.60 -13.28
N VAL A 180 -7.55 -13.44 -12.35
CA VAL A 180 -6.51 -14.45 -12.62
C VAL A 180 -7.00 -15.48 -13.65
N ALA A 181 -8.28 -15.85 -13.60
CA ALA A 181 -8.91 -16.73 -14.59
C ALA A 181 -9.19 -16.06 -15.95
N GLY A 182 -8.97 -14.75 -16.09
CA GLY A 182 -9.25 -13.99 -17.31
C GLY A 182 -10.74 -13.75 -17.58
N THR A 183 -11.61 -14.01 -16.60
CA THR A 183 -13.07 -13.82 -16.68
C THR A 183 -13.52 -12.41 -16.26
N ALA A 184 -12.65 -11.66 -15.58
CA ALA A 184 -12.87 -10.26 -15.22
C ALA A 184 -11.68 -9.38 -15.65
N SER A 185 -11.93 -8.10 -15.91
CA SER A 185 -10.85 -7.13 -16.19
C SER A 185 -10.07 -6.82 -14.91
N LYS A 186 -8.75 -6.64 -15.02
CA LYS A 186 -7.89 -6.10 -13.95
C LYS A 186 -8.32 -4.71 -13.43
N ASP A 187 -9.24 -4.04 -14.13
CA ASP A 187 -9.80 -2.75 -13.73
C ASP A 187 -10.99 -2.83 -12.77
N THR A 188 -11.46 -4.05 -12.47
CA THR A 188 -12.51 -4.29 -11.46
C THR A 188 -12.03 -4.08 -10.02
N LEU A 189 -10.72 -4.25 -9.77
CA LEU A 189 -10.05 -3.94 -8.51
C LEU A 189 -9.07 -2.77 -8.69
N SER A 190 -8.95 -1.92 -7.67
CA SER A 190 -7.87 -0.93 -7.62
C SER A 190 -6.49 -1.60 -7.47
N SER A 191 -5.40 -0.88 -7.75
CA SER A 191 -4.05 -1.42 -7.56
C SER A 191 -3.84 -1.88 -6.11
N GLU A 192 -4.31 -1.10 -5.14
CA GLU A 192 -4.23 -1.44 -3.72
C GLU A 192 -5.09 -2.66 -3.36
N GLU A 193 -6.30 -2.75 -3.93
CA GLU A 193 -7.17 -3.92 -3.73
C GLU A 193 -6.55 -5.20 -4.31
N LEU A 194 -5.86 -5.14 -5.46
CA LEU A 194 -5.13 -6.28 -6.02
C LEU A 194 -3.96 -6.72 -5.16
N LEU A 195 -3.13 -5.76 -4.70
CA LEU A 195 -2.01 -6.08 -3.82
C LEU A 195 -2.50 -6.69 -2.50
N TYR A 196 -3.62 -6.18 -1.97
CA TYR A 196 -4.26 -6.71 -0.78
C TYR A 196 -4.88 -8.09 -1.03
N ALA A 197 -5.51 -8.33 -2.18
CA ALA A 197 -6.12 -9.61 -2.53
C ALA A 197 -5.13 -10.78 -2.43
N ALA A 198 -3.88 -10.57 -2.86
CA ALA A 198 -2.84 -11.58 -2.75
C ALA A 198 -2.47 -11.94 -1.30
N THR A 199 -2.75 -11.07 -0.32
CA THR A 199 -2.55 -11.37 1.10
C THR A 199 -3.66 -12.25 1.68
N LEU A 200 -4.80 -12.38 0.99
CA LEU A 200 -5.98 -13.12 1.44
C LEU A 200 -5.94 -14.61 1.07
N THR A 201 -4.99 -15.04 0.25
CA THR A 201 -4.82 -16.45 -0.12
C THR A 201 -3.46 -16.95 0.38
N PRO A 202 -3.34 -18.17 0.93
CA PRO A 202 -2.05 -18.78 1.22
C PRO A 202 -1.43 -19.45 -0.01
N ASP A 203 -2.21 -19.74 -1.06
CA ASP A 203 -1.75 -20.48 -2.24
C ASP A 203 -0.79 -19.64 -3.10
N LEU A 204 0.45 -20.08 -3.22
CA LEU A 204 1.47 -19.31 -3.93
C LEU A 204 1.15 -19.13 -5.42
N LYS A 205 0.49 -20.09 -6.07
CA LYS A 205 0.14 -19.98 -7.51
C LYS A 205 -0.95 -18.95 -7.75
N GLU A 206 -1.93 -18.88 -6.85
CA GLU A 206 -2.94 -17.84 -6.84
C GLU A 206 -2.29 -16.47 -6.58
N LYS A 207 -1.40 -16.37 -5.57
CA LYS A 207 -0.64 -15.12 -5.31
C LYS A 207 0.15 -14.65 -6.53
N GLU A 208 0.84 -15.57 -7.20
CA GLU A 208 1.61 -15.28 -8.43
C GLU A 208 0.69 -14.67 -9.49
N GLY A 209 -0.48 -15.27 -9.72
CA GLY A 209 -1.47 -14.76 -10.67
C GLY A 209 -1.96 -13.35 -10.30
N ILE A 210 -2.30 -13.12 -9.04
CA ILE A 210 -2.80 -11.83 -8.56
C ILE A 210 -1.72 -10.74 -8.70
N TYR A 211 -0.49 -11.00 -8.28
CA TYR A 211 0.58 -10.01 -8.42
C TYR A 211 1.00 -9.80 -9.88
N LYS A 212 0.92 -10.81 -10.76
CA LYS A 212 1.06 -10.59 -12.22
C LYS A 212 -0.02 -9.65 -12.77
N ALA A 213 -1.26 -9.80 -12.31
CA ALA A 213 -2.34 -8.87 -12.68
C ALA A 213 -2.08 -7.45 -12.15
N ALA A 214 -1.54 -7.31 -10.93
CA ALA A 214 -1.14 -6.04 -10.35
C ALA A 214 0.00 -5.37 -11.16
N VAL A 215 1.06 -6.11 -11.50
CA VAL A 215 2.14 -5.64 -12.38
C VAL A 215 1.58 -5.18 -13.72
N ALA A 216 0.71 -5.98 -14.35
CA ALA A 216 0.10 -5.62 -15.62
C ALA A 216 -0.78 -4.36 -15.54
N LYS A 217 -1.35 -4.05 -14.37
CA LYS A 217 -2.23 -2.89 -14.17
C LYS A 217 -1.45 -1.59 -14.00
N ASP A 218 -0.43 -1.59 -13.14
CA ASP A 218 0.19 -0.35 -12.64
C ASP A 218 1.72 -0.32 -12.77
N ASP A 219 2.37 -1.46 -13.08
CA ASP A 219 3.83 -1.56 -13.24
C ASP A 219 4.61 -0.93 -12.07
N SER A 220 4.06 -1.08 -10.86
CA SER A 220 4.53 -0.40 -9.65
C SER A 220 5.63 -1.19 -8.93
N TRP A 221 6.56 -0.50 -8.27
CA TRP A 221 7.69 -1.14 -7.59
C TRP A 221 7.25 -2.20 -6.56
N ASN A 222 6.15 -1.94 -5.85
CA ASN A 222 5.60 -2.83 -4.83
C ASN A 222 4.94 -4.08 -5.43
N ALA A 223 4.32 -3.98 -6.61
CA ALA A 223 3.79 -5.14 -7.32
C ALA A 223 4.93 -6.08 -7.75
N HIS A 224 6.02 -5.52 -8.28
CA HIS A 224 7.22 -6.26 -8.63
C HIS A 224 7.92 -6.86 -7.41
N ALA A 225 8.13 -6.09 -6.34
CA ALA A 225 8.78 -6.58 -5.12
C ALA A 225 7.99 -7.75 -4.51
N ASN A 226 6.66 -7.64 -4.44
CA ASN A 226 5.81 -8.69 -3.91
C ASN A 226 5.77 -9.92 -4.82
N LEU A 227 5.75 -9.76 -6.15
CA LEU A 227 5.85 -10.89 -7.07
C LEU A 227 7.21 -11.60 -6.94
N GLY A 228 8.30 -10.86 -6.77
CA GLY A 228 9.62 -11.40 -6.49
C GLY A 228 9.65 -12.20 -5.20
N ALA A 229 9.06 -11.68 -4.12
CA ALA A 229 8.94 -12.39 -2.85
C ALA A 229 8.10 -13.69 -2.96
N VAL A 230 7.05 -13.71 -3.79
CA VAL A 230 6.30 -14.95 -4.08
C VAL A 230 7.17 -15.98 -4.77
N TYR A 231 8.00 -15.59 -5.74
CA TYR A 231 8.94 -16.53 -6.36
C TYR A 231 10.00 -17.03 -5.37
N VAL A 232 10.49 -16.21 -4.44
CA VAL A 232 11.36 -16.68 -3.35
C VAL A 232 10.65 -17.75 -2.52
N ALA A 233 9.39 -17.54 -2.14
CA ALA A 233 8.61 -18.54 -1.40
C ALA A 233 8.42 -19.83 -2.23
N MET A 234 8.15 -19.73 -3.52
CA MET A 234 8.05 -20.90 -4.40
C MET A 234 9.37 -21.67 -4.51
N ALA A 235 10.51 -20.97 -4.52
CA ALA A 235 11.83 -21.60 -4.53
C ALA A 235 12.09 -22.40 -3.24
N GLN A 236 11.54 -21.95 -2.11
CA GLN A 236 11.64 -22.64 -0.82
C GLN A 236 10.71 -23.85 -0.74
N GLU A 237 9.48 -23.77 -1.29
CA GLU A 237 8.52 -24.88 -1.31
C GLU A 237 8.87 -25.97 -2.33
N ASP A 238 9.47 -25.62 -3.46
CA ASP A 238 9.89 -26.56 -4.52
C ASP A 238 11.40 -26.46 -4.78
N PRO A 239 12.23 -27.15 -3.97
CA PRO A 239 13.69 -27.16 -4.16
C PRO A 239 14.14 -27.63 -5.54
N SER A 240 13.34 -28.44 -6.25
CA SER A 240 13.67 -28.92 -7.59
C SER A 240 13.64 -27.81 -8.64
N LYS A 241 12.90 -26.72 -8.37
CA LYS A 241 12.78 -25.53 -9.22
C LYS A 241 13.37 -24.28 -8.58
N ALA A 242 14.10 -24.41 -7.48
CA ALA A 242 14.63 -23.27 -6.74
C ALA A 242 15.45 -22.31 -7.63
N ALA A 243 16.26 -22.83 -8.55
CA ALA A 243 17.05 -22.01 -9.47
C ALA A 243 16.20 -21.23 -10.49
N GLU A 244 15.12 -21.85 -11.00
CA GLU A 244 14.18 -21.20 -11.92
C GLU A 244 13.46 -20.05 -11.20
N TYR A 245 12.87 -20.34 -10.04
CA TYR A 245 12.16 -19.35 -9.26
C TYR A 245 13.06 -18.24 -8.74
N ALA A 246 14.32 -18.54 -8.36
CA ALA A 246 15.29 -17.52 -8.00
C ALA A 246 15.58 -16.55 -9.17
N GLY A 247 15.71 -17.05 -10.40
CA GLY A 247 15.90 -16.18 -11.58
C GLY A 247 14.68 -15.31 -11.90
N MET A 248 13.48 -15.85 -11.73
CA MET A 248 12.24 -15.08 -11.84
C MET A 248 12.14 -14.00 -10.76
N ALA A 249 12.50 -14.34 -9.52
CA ALA A 249 12.54 -13.41 -8.40
C ALA A 249 13.53 -12.27 -8.64
N GLU A 250 14.78 -12.58 -9.03
CA GLU A 250 15.85 -11.62 -9.35
C GLU A 250 15.34 -10.58 -10.36
N THR A 251 14.74 -11.05 -11.46
CA THR A 251 14.19 -10.17 -12.50
C THR A 251 13.17 -9.17 -11.94
N GLN A 252 12.24 -9.63 -11.11
CA GLN A 252 11.21 -8.75 -10.55
C GLN A 252 11.78 -7.79 -9.50
N ILE A 253 12.70 -8.26 -8.67
CA ILE A 253 13.32 -7.46 -7.61
C ILE A 253 14.22 -6.37 -8.21
N ASP A 254 14.95 -6.67 -9.29
CA ASP A 254 15.72 -5.68 -10.04
C ASP A 254 14.83 -4.57 -10.60
N ILE A 255 13.68 -4.93 -11.19
CA ILE A 255 12.71 -3.93 -11.67
C ILE A 255 12.18 -3.08 -10.51
N ALA A 256 11.86 -3.71 -9.38
CA ALA A 256 11.40 -3.01 -8.19
C ALA A 256 12.44 -2.01 -7.68
N ASN A 257 13.68 -2.44 -7.46
CA ASN A 257 14.78 -1.61 -6.96
C ASN A 257 15.14 -0.47 -7.92
N ASN A 258 15.07 -0.70 -9.24
CA ASN A 258 15.29 0.34 -10.25
C ASN A 258 14.19 1.42 -10.23
N LYS A 259 12.96 1.07 -9.84
CA LYS A 259 11.85 2.03 -9.70
C LYS A 259 11.91 2.74 -8.35
N GLN A 260 12.04 1.99 -7.27
CA GLN A 260 12.15 2.51 -5.92
C GLN A 260 12.82 1.46 -5.01
N GLU A 261 14.00 1.79 -4.51
CA GLU A 261 14.67 1.00 -3.47
C GLU A 261 13.78 0.86 -2.23
N SER A 262 13.66 -0.36 -1.71
CA SER A 262 12.93 -0.63 -0.47
C SER A 262 13.60 -1.73 0.33
N ALA A 263 13.45 -1.69 1.66
CA ALA A 263 14.00 -2.72 2.52
C ALA A 263 13.45 -4.12 2.16
N ALA A 264 12.14 -4.22 1.86
CA ALA A 264 11.49 -5.48 1.49
C ALA A 264 12.03 -6.08 0.18
N ALA A 265 12.29 -5.24 -0.83
CA ALA A 265 12.90 -5.69 -2.08
C ALA A 265 14.32 -6.21 -1.84
N TYR A 266 15.16 -5.49 -1.09
CA TYR A 266 16.52 -5.93 -0.76
C TYR A 266 16.55 -7.15 0.18
N THR A 267 15.58 -7.33 1.07
CA THR A 267 15.44 -8.56 1.88
C THR A 267 15.13 -9.76 0.98
N SER A 268 14.27 -9.58 -0.02
CA SER A 268 13.97 -10.61 -1.01
C SER A 268 15.19 -10.89 -1.89
N GLU A 269 15.93 -9.85 -2.31
CA GLU A 269 17.17 -9.98 -3.09
C GLU A 269 18.23 -10.77 -2.33
N ALA A 270 18.40 -10.49 -1.04
CA ALA A 270 19.29 -11.25 -0.17
C ALA A 270 18.91 -12.73 -0.11
N SER A 271 17.60 -13.03 -0.09
CA SER A 271 17.09 -14.42 -0.14
C SER A 271 17.36 -15.07 -1.48
N VAL A 272 17.20 -14.35 -2.60
CA VAL A 272 17.52 -14.85 -3.95
C VAL A 272 18.99 -15.22 -4.06
N TYR A 273 19.91 -14.32 -3.68
CA TYR A 273 21.34 -14.62 -3.72
C TYR A 273 21.73 -15.75 -2.76
N ALA A 274 21.05 -15.86 -1.61
CA ALA A 274 21.23 -16.96 -0.68
C ALA A 274 20.83 -18.32 -1.29
N ILE A 275 19.70 -18.38 -2.00
CA ILE A 275 19.25 -19.57 -2.75
C ILE A 275 20.24 -19.94 -3.86
N GLN A 276 20.77 -18.94 -4.57
CA GLN A 276 21.80 -19.13 -5.61
C GLN A 276 23.18 -19.50 -5.03
N GLY A 277 23.35 -19.49 -3.71
CA GLY A 277 24.63 -19.76 -3.05
C GLY A 277 25.64 -18.61 -3.10
N ASN A 278 25.24 -17.43 -3.60
CA ASN A 278 26.09 -16.24 -3.65
C ASN A 278 26.04 -15.48 -2.31
N LEU A 279 26.76 -16.01 -1.31
CA LEU A 279 26.74 -15.48 0.06
C LEU A 279 27.24 -14.04 0.17
N ALA A 280 28.18 -13.62 -0.69
CA ALA A 280 28.72 -12.26 -0.68
C ALA A 280 27.63 -11.26 -1.09
N LYS A 281 26.99 -11.46 -2.24
CA LYS A 281 25.89 -10.61 -2.69
C LYS A 281 24.70 -10.65 -1.73
N ALA A 282 24.39 -11.82 -1.17
CA ALA A 282 23.32 -11.96 -0.19
C ALA A 282 23.57 -11.10 1.05
N LYS A 283 24.82 -11.05 1.55
CA LYS A 283 25.20 -10.21 2.68
C LYS A 283 25.15 -8.72 2.35
N ASP A 284 25.55 -8.33 1.14
CA ASP A 284 25.48 -6.94 0.69
C ASP A 284 24.03 -6.46 0.60
N ALA A 285 23.15 -7.27 -0.03
CA ALA A 285 21.72 -6.99 -0.11
C ALA A 285 21.05 -6.92 1.28
N ALA A 286 21.37 -7.85 2.19
CA ALA A 286 20.87 -7.83 3.56
C ALA A 286 21.33 -6.57 4.33
N SER A 287 22.57 -6.13 4.11
CA SER A 287 23.11 -4.91 4.71
C SER A 287 22.42 -3.66 4.15
N LYS A 288 22.17 -3.63 2.85
CA LYS A 288 21.40 -2.56 2.19
C LYS A 288 19.96 -2.53 2.72
N ALA A 289 19.28 -3.66 2.86
CA ALA A 289 17.95 -3.75 3.46
C ALA A 289 17.93 -3.15 4.89
N ALA A 290 18.91 -3.50 5.73
CA ALA A 290 19.02 -2.96 7.09
C ALA A 290 19.19 -1.44 7.11
N SER A 291 19.94 -0.88 6.15
CA SER A 291 20.18 0.57 6.05
C SER A 291 18.94 1.38 5.66
N LEU A 292 17.92 0.74 5.07
CA LEU A 292 16.69 1.38 4.60
C LEU A 292 15.60 1.49 5.69
N SER A 293 15.94 1.24 6.96
CA SER A 293 15.02 1.33 8.11
C SER A 293 13.74 0.50 7.90
N PRO A 294 13.86 -0.84 7.81
CA PRO A 294 12.72 -1.73 7.59
C PRO A 294 11.65 -1.56 8.66
N ASP A 295 10.38 -1.71 8.26
CA ASP A 295 9.29 -1.91 9.23
C ASP A 295 9.46 -3.23 10.00
N ASN A 296 8.61 -3.47 10.99
CA ASN A 296 8.77 -4.62 11.87
C ASN A 296 8.71 -5.98 11.14
N ASP A 297 7.74 -6.16 10.24
CA ASP A 297 7.56 -7.43 9.51
C ASP A 297 8.73 -7.67 8.53
N THR A 298 9.16 -6.63 7.82
CA THR A 298 10.34 -6.68 6.96
C THR A 298 11.62 -6.98 7.75
N ASN A 299 11.76 -6.38 8.94
CA ASN A 299 12.92 -6.59 9.80
C ASN A 299 12.96 -8.02 10.36
N GLU A 300 11.81 -8.59 10.71
CA GLU A 300 11.70 -10.01 11.12
C GLU A 300 12.12 -10.96 10.00
N GLY A 301 11.71 -10.68 8.75
CA GLY A 301 12.15 -11.43 7.57
C GLY A 301 13.66 -11.28 7.32
N LEU A 302 14.18 -10.05 7.39
CA LEU A 302 15.60 -9.75 7.23
C LEU A 302 16.47 -10.48 8.25
N LYS A 303 16.04 -10.55 9.51
CA LYS A 303 16.74 -11.29 10.57
C LYS A 303 16.78 -12.79 10.29
N GLY A 304 15.75 -13.37 9.70
CA GLY A 304 15.77 -14.75 9.22
C GLY A 304 16.88 -14.99 8.20
N VAL A 305 16.97 -14.12 7.19
CA VAL A 305 18.03 -14.17 6.16
C VAL A 305 19.42 -13.98 6.77
N GLN A 306 19.59 -12.99 7.66
CA GLN A 306 20.86 -12.76 8.36
C GLN A 306 21.28 -13.97 9.20
N GLY A 307 20.32 -14.61 9.88
CA GLY A 307 20.51 -15.85 10.62
C GLY A 307 21.04 -16.97 9.74
N TYR A 308 20.37 -17.22 8.62
CA TYR A 308 20.82 -18.21 7.63
C TYR A 308 22.24 -17.91 7.12
N LEU A 309 22.51 -16.66 6.73
CA LEU A 309 23.84 -16.26 6.24
C LEU A 309 24.92 -16.46 7.30
N ALA A 310 24.62 -16.14 8.57
CA ALA A 310 25.54 -16.32 9.68
C ALA A 310 25.88 -17.80 9.93
N ILE A 311 24.89 -18.71 9.81
CA ILE A 311 25.14 -20.17 9.84
C ILE A 311 26.11 -20.57 8.72
N ARG A 312 25.86 -20.10 7.49
CA ARG A 312 26.68 -20.41 6.31
C ARG A 312 28.11 -19.87 6.41
N THR A 313 28.34 -18.82 7.20
CA THR A 313 29.68 -18.26 7.48
C THR A 313 30.27 -18.73 8.82
N ALA A 314 29.68 -19.74 9.46
CA ALA A 314 30.10 -20.30 10.75
C ALA A 314 30.10 -19.30 11.93
N ASP A 315 29.30 -18.24 11.86
CA ASP A 315 29.07 -17.28 12.94
C ASP A 315 27.78 -17.64 13.71
N TYR A 316 27.86 -18.73 14.48
CA TYR A 316 26.69 -19.33 15.09
C TYR A 316 26.08 -18.47 16.22
N SER A 317 26.88 -17.67 16.92
CA SER A 317 26.39 -16.76 17.96
C SER A 317 25.57 -15.61 17.36
N SER A 318 26.03 -15.02 16.25
CA SER A 318 25.25 -14.04 15.50
C SER A 318 24.00 -14.67 14.88
N ALA A 319 24.10 -15.91 14.39
CA ALA A 319 22.95 -16.63 13.86
C ALA A 319 21.83 -16.80 14.90
N VAL A 320 22.15 -17.28 16.11
CA VAL A 320 21.20 -17.41 17.22
C VAL A 320 20.57 -16.06 17.56
N SER A 321 21.38 -15.00 17.62
CA SER A 321 20.91 -13.65 17.96
C SER A 321 19.94 -13.11 16.91
N ALA A 322 20.27 -13.25 15.62
CA ALA A 322 19.40 -12.83 14.52
C ALA A 322 18.10 -13.63 14.50
N LEU A 323 18.17 -14.96 14.55
CA LEU A 323 17.00 -15.85 14.47
C LEU A 323 16.06 -15.68 15.66
N SER A 324 16.56 -15.30 16.83
CA SER A 324 15.73 -14.99 18.00
C SER A 324 14.81 -13.79 17.79
N GLY A 325 15.17 -12.87 16.90
CA GLY A 325 14.33 -11.74 16.51
C GLY A 325 13.63 -11.91 15.17
N SER A 326 13.72 -13.08 14.54
CA SER A 326 13.13 -13.37 13.23
C SER A 326 11.66 -13.81 13.33
N LYS A 327 10.99 -13.87 12.18
CA LYS A 327 9.61 -14.36 12.09
C LYS A 327 9.52 -15.80 12.59
N GLN A 328 8.50 -16.11 13.40
CA GLN A 328 8.29 -17.45 13.98
C GLN A 328 7.73 -18.40 12.93
N THR A 329 8.63 -19.01 12.15
CA THR A 329 8.33 -20.06 11.18
C THR A 329 9.08 -21.34 11.54
N ALA A 330 8.62 -22.48 11.05
CA ALA A 330 9.26 -23.78 11.30
C ALA A 330 10.72 -23.77 10.81
N GLU A 331 10.98 -23.14 9.65
CA GLU A 331 12.30 -23.02 9.04
C GLU A 331 13.24 -22.16 9.88
N ASN A 332 12.76 -21.03 10.43
CA ASN A 332 13.59 -20.18 11.29
C ASN A 332 13.86 -20.84 12.64
N ALA A 333 12.89 -21.56 13.21
CA ALA A 333 13.08 -22.36 14.42
C ALA A 333 14.08 -23.49 14.19
N PHE A 334 13.98 -24.20 13.06
CA PHE A 334 14.94 -25.22 12.65
C PHE A 334 16.35 -24.63 12.47
N ASN A 335 16.48 -23.52 11.75
CA ASN A 335 17.77 -22.84 11.57
C ASN A 335 18.36 -22.37 12.91
N LYS A 336 17.51 -21.93 13.86
CA LYS A 336 17.96 -21.53 15.19
C LYS A 336 18.48 -22.74 15.97
N GLY A 337 17.78 -23.87 15.88
CA GLY A 337 18.24 -25.15 16.45
C GLY A 337 19.56 -25.61 15.85
N LEU A 338 19.71 -25.48 14.52
CA LEU A 338 20.96 -25.78 13.83
C LEU A 338 22.11 -24.88 14.31
N ALA A 339 21.86 -23.58 14.47
CA ALA A 339 22.85 -22.65 15.01
C ALA A 339 23.28 -23.04 16.44
N TYR A 340 22.33 -23.38 17.32
CA TYR A 340 22.66 -23.90 18.66
C TYR A 340 23.44 -25.21 18.62
N LEU A 341 23.03 -26.17 17.79
CA LEU A 341 23.68 -27.47 17.62
C LEU A 341 25.15 -27.30 17.19
N LEU A 342 25.39 -26.42 16.22
CA LEU A 342 26.72 -26.11 15.71
C LEU A 342 27.55 -25.29 16.73
N ASN A 343 26.89 -24.51 17.58
CA ASN A 343 27.49 -23.85 18.73
C ASN A 343 27.65 -24.76 19.97
N LYS A 344 27.33 -26.06 19.84
CA LYS A 344 27.40 -27.10 20.89
C LYS A 344 26.45 -26.89 22.08
N ASP A 345 25.43 -26.06 21.91
CA ASP A 345 24.36 -25.85 22.89
C ASP A 345 23.20 -26.79 22.58
N TYR A 346 23.36 -28.06 22.96
CA TYR A 346 22.46 -29.13 22.54
C TYR A 346 21.06 -29.02 23.17
N ASP A 347 20.94 -28.46 24.37
CA ASP A 347 19.65 -28.32 25.04
C ASP A 347 18.78 -27.26 24.35
N ASN A 348 19.36 -26.09 24.02
CA ASN A 348 18.63 -25.07 23.27
C ASN A 348 18.40 -25.48 21.81
N ALA A 349 19.28 -26.32 21.23
CA ALA A 349 19.07 -26.92 19.93
C ALA A 349 17.80 -27.78 19.91
N LEU A 350 17.68 -28.71 20.87
CA LEU A 350 16.52 -29.60 21.00
C LEU A 350 15.23 -28.82 21.25
N SER A 351 15.26 -27.77 22.08
CA SER A 351 14.10 -26.90 22.27
C SER A 351 13.66 -26.25 20.94
N SER A 352 14.61 -25.72 20.17
CA SER A 352 14.31 -25.03 18.91
C SER A 352 13.84 -26.00 17.81
N PHE A 353 14.39 -27.22 17.75
CA PHE A 353 13.87 -28.27 16.87
C PHE A 353 12.46 -28.72 17.28
N GLY A 354 12.19 -28.79 18.59
CA GLY A 354 10.85 -29.03 19.12
C GLY A 354 9.85 -27.96 18.69
N ASP A 355 10.25 -26.68 18.73
CA ASP A 355 9.44 -25.57 18.21
C ASP A 355 9.15 -25.76 16.71
N ALA A 356 10.15 -26.11 15.90
CA ALA A 356 9.98 -26.37 14.47
C ALA A 356 8.99 -27.52 14.20
N ILE A 357 9.12 -28.64 14.93
CA ILE A 357 8.23 -29.81 14.86
C ILE A 357 6.80 -29.44 15.27
N SER A 358 6.64 -28.57 16.28
CA SER A 358 5.32 -28.13 16.74
C SER A 358 4.58 -27.30 15.68
N MET A 359 5.31 -26.51 14.89
CA MET A 359 4.79 -25.70 13.80
C MET A 359 4.55 -26.55 12.54
N LYS A 360 5.43 -27.52 12.27
CA LYS A 360 5.39 -28.41 11.11
C LYS A 360 5.67 -29.85 11.55
N LYS A 361 4.60 -30.62 11.80
CA LYS A 361 4.70 -31.99 12.34
C LYS A 361 5.39 -32.98 11.40
N ASP A 362 5.39 -32.70 10.10
CA ASP A 362 6.02 -33.52 9.07
C ASP A 362 7.45 -33.02 8.72
N TYR A 363 8.08 -32.26 9.60
CA TYR A 363 9.43 -31.75 9.37
C TYR A 363 10.51 -32.80 9.71
N ALA A 364 10.72 -33.75 8.79
CA ALA A 364 11.65 -34.87 8.96
C ALA A 364 13.07 -34.42 9.37
N ASP A 365 13.59 -33.34 8.78
CA ASP A 365 14.92 -32.80 9.08
C ASP A 365 15.08 -32.35 10.53
N ALA A 366 14.01 -31.82 11.15
CA ALA A 366 14.04 -31.39 12.55
C ALA A 366 14.13 -32.59 13.51
N TYR A 367 13.45 -33.69 13.19
CA TYR A 367 13.61 -34.95 13.92
C TYR A 367 15.03 -35.52 13.74
N TYR A 368 15.55 -35.54 12.52
CA TYR A 368 16.90 -36.00 12.26
C TYR A 368 17.96 -35.19 13.01
N ALA A 369 17.86 -33.85 12.96
CA ALA A 369 18.76 -32.96 13.69
C ALA A 369 18.63 -33.09 15.22
N SER A 370 17.42 -33.40 15.73
CA SER A 370 17.22 -33.76 17.13
C SER A 370 17.94 -35.06 17.50
N ALA A 371 17.92 -36.08 16.61
CA ALA A 371 18.69 -37.30 16.81
C ALA A 371 20.20 -37.02 16.87
N VAL A 372 20.72 -36.15 15.99
CA VAL A 372 22.13 -35.73 16.04
C VAL A 372 22.47 -35.03 17.36
N ALA A 373 21.62 -34.11 17.83
CA ALA A 373 21.83 -33.44 19.11
C ALA A 373 21.85 -34.44 20.29
N GLU A 374 20.92 -35.41 20.30
CA GLU A 374 20.87 -36.46 21.32
C GLU A 374 22.06 -37.43 21.23
N ALA A 375 22.54 -37.71 20.02
CA ALA A 375 23.74 -38.52 19.79
C ALA A 375 24.97 -37.87 20.43
N ARG A 376 25.13 -36.56 20.26
CA ARG A 376 26.21 -35.76 20.88
C ARG A 376 26.07 -35.64 22.40
N LYS A 377 24.86 -35.83 22.94
CA LYS A 377 24.60 -35.94 24.39
C LYS A 377 24.77 -37.37 24.93
N GLY A 378 24.90 -38.38 24.07
CA GLY A 378 25.03 -39.79 24.46
C GLY A 378 23.71 -40.50 24.76
N ASN A 379 22.56 -39.95 24.34
CA ASN A 379 21.23 -40.44 24.69
C ASN A 379 20.69 -41.42 23.64
N ALA A 380 21.17 -42.67 23.66
CA ALA A 380 20.86 -43.70 22.67
C ALA A 380 19.35 -43.92 22.40
N ASP A 381 18.54 -43.95 23.46
CA ASP A 381 17.09 -44.18 23.31
C ASP A 381 16.42 -43.04 22.53
N LYS A 382 16.84 -41.80 22.79
CA LYS A 382 16.32 -40.60 22.10
C LYS A 382 16.84 -40.46 20.67
N VAL A 383 18.04 -40.95 20.38
CA VAL A 383 18.53 -41.07 19.00
C VAL A 383 17.59 -41.96 18.17
N ILE A 384 17.26 -43.15 18.70
CA ILE A 384 16.41 -44.12 18.00
C ILE A 384 14.98 -43.60 17.83
N GLU A 385 14.41 -42.98 18.87
CA GLU A 385 13.07 -42.37 18.83
C GLU A 385 12.97 -41.32 17.72
N ASN A 386 13.91 -40.36 17.69
CA ASN A 386 13.91 -39.29 16.71
C ASN A 386 14.22 -39.78 15.29
N LEU A 387 15.18 -40.70 15.10
CA LEU A 387 15.45 -41.28 13.78
C LEU A 387 14.26 -42.06 13.24
N LYS A 388 13.51 -42.73 14.11
CA LYS A 388 12.31 -43.46 13.69
C LYS A 388 11.27 -42.52 13.10
N GLU A 389 11.00 -41.39 13.76
CA GLU A 389 10.06 -40.39 13.23
C GLU A 389 10.59 -39.75 11.94
N ALA A 390 11.89 -39.41 11.89
CA ALA A 390 12.51 -38.86 10.68
C ALA A 390 12.37 -39.82 9.48
N ILE A 391 12.68 -41.10 9.65
CA ILE A 391 12.61 -42.13 8.60
C ILE A 391 11.16 -42.43 8.19
N ASN A 392 10.22 -42.40 9.13
CA ASN A 392 8.79 -42.57 8.82
C ASN A 392 8.26 -41.44 7.92
N LEU A 393 8.75 -40.21 8.13
CA LEU A 393 8.37 -39.04 7.34
C LEU A 393 9.14 -38.97 6.00
N ASN A 394 10.42 -39.35 6.00
CA ASN A 394 11.26 -39.41 4.81
C ASN A 394 12.14 -40.67 4.84
N ALA A 395 11.77 -41.68 4.06
CA ALA A 395 12.45 -42.96 4.02
C ALA A 395 13.91 -42.88 3.54
N ASP A 396 14.28 -41.84 2.77
CA ASP A 396 15.64 -41.66 2.26
C ASP A 396 16.65 -41.40 3.40
N LEU A 397 16.19 -40.80 4.50
CA LEU A 397 16.99 -40.54 5.70
C LEU A 397 17.50 -41.82 6.37
N LYS A 398 16.92 -42.99 6.06
CA LYS A 398 17.45 -44.28 6.51
C LYS A 398 18.85 -44.50 5.96
N SER A 399 19.06 -44.20 4.69
CA SER A 399 20.37 -44.36 4.04
C SER A 399 21.38 -43.32 4.53
N GLU A 400 20.92 -42.11 4.85
CA GLU A 400 21.73 -41.05 5.44
C GLU A 400 22.21 -41.46 6.84
N ALA A 401 21.30 -41.90 7.71
CA ALA A 401 21.59 -42.31 9.08
C ALA A 401 22.61 -43.48 9.17
N ILE A 402 22.64 -44.38 8.19
CA ILE A 402 23.61 -45.49 8.14
C ILE A 402 25.05 -44.97 7.95
N ASN A 403 25.22 -43.88 7.18
CA ASN A 403 26.52 -43.35 6.80
C ASN A 403 26.96 -42.18 7.68
N ASP A 404 26.07 -41.65 8.51
CA ASP A 404 26.33 -40.50 9.38
C ASP A 404 27.28 -40.88 10.52
N LEU A 405 28.37 -40.11 10.65
CA LEU A 405 29.38 -40.30 11.69
C LEU A 405 28.84 -40.08 13.10
N GLU A 406 27.80 -39.24 13.23
CA GLU A 406 27.15 -38.95 14.52
C GLU A 406 26.52 -40.22 15.12
N PHE A 407 26.18 -41.21 14.28
CA PHE A 407 25.49 -42.43 14.71
C PHE A 407 26.36 -43.69 14.79
N GLN A 408 27.65 -43.62 14.44
CA GLN A 408 28.53 -44.79 14.40
C GLN A 408 28.63 -45.54 15.73
N SER A 409 28.62 -44.82 16.86
CA SER A 409 28.67 -45.43 18.19
C SER A 409 27.40 -46.21 18.54
N TYR A 410 26.31 -46.03 17.81
CA TYR A 410 25.02 -46.67 18.04
C TYR A 410 24.75 -47.88 17.14
N VAL A 411 25.64 -48.18 16.17
CA VAL A 411 25.47 -49.31 15.23
C VAL A 411 25.32 -50.66 15.95
N ALA A 412 26.01 -50.87 17.08
CA ALA A 412 25.89 -52.09 17.86
C ALA A 412 24.59 -52.17 18.70
N ASN A 413 23.82 -51.09 18.81
CA ASN A 413 22.55 -51.08 19.51
C ASN A 413 21.49 -51.84 18.67
N ALA A 414 20.81 -52.81 19.30
CA ALA A 414 19.82 -53.64 18.63
C ALA A 414 18.63 -52.85 18.08
N GLY A 415 18.18 -51.82 18.80
CA GLY A 415 17.08 -50.94 18.37
C GLY A 415 17.48 -50.09 17.15
N PHE A 416 18.69 -49.53 17.16
CA PHE A 416 19.23 -48.79 16.02
C PHE A 416 19.40 -49.69 14.78
N THR A 417 19.99 -50.88 14.97
CA THR A 417 20.11 -51.87 13.89
C THR A 417 18.74 -52.30 13.33
N ALA A 418 17.74 -52.49 14.19
CA ALA A 418 16.40 -52.89 13.76
C ALA A 418 15.70 -51.79 12.97
N LEU A 419 15.93 -50.52 13.31
CA LEU A 419 15.39 -49.37 12.58
C LEU A 419 15.97 -49.26 11.16
N LEU A 420 17.25 -49.64 10.99
CA LEU A 420 17.99 -49.46 9.74
C LEU A 420 18.07 -50.72 8.85
N LYS A 421 17.55 -51.87 9.31
CA LYS A 421 17.26 -53.04 8.46
C LYS A 421 16.01 -52.80 7.64
#